data_AF-A0A2N4TJT5-F1
#
_entry.id   AF-A0A2N4TJT5-F1
#
_cell.length_a   1.000
_cell.length_b   1.000
_cell.length_c   1.000
_cell.angle_alpha   90.00
_cell.angle_beta   90.00
_cell.angle_gamma   90.00
#
_symmetry.space_group_name_H-M   'P 1'
#
loop_
_entity.id
_entity.type
_entity.pdbx_description
1 polymer ?
#
loop_
_entity_poly.entity_id
_entity_poly.type
_entity_poly.pdbx_seq_one_letter_code
_entity_poly.pdbx_strand_id
1 'polypeptide(L)'
;MHTEPMSVIPTTRPRRLYRVLTWLVAAAVAIGMSYARAADNTAPTCTAEAERIRSELGKQDLPTFNEQAGGYLADTLNQLYAYGTLPNRYVPERQANWEPGASRPVMMQKRSIGGDAWVQAGLLQADIDDGLSKRGPLRLVYAQDGKPQYVTTTAANAPQIPTQRCAGK
;
A
#
# COMPACT_ATOMS: atom_id res chain seq x y z
N MET A 1 -13.22 -27.93 82.80
CA MET A 1 -13.22 -27.48 81.40
C MET A 1 -14.43 -28.14 80.75
N HIS A 2 -15.63 -27.54 80.70
CA HIS A 2 -16.09 -26.49 79.76
C HIS A 2 -15.65 -26.82 78.33
N THR A 3 -16.51 -27.17 77.36
CA THR A 3 -17.76 -26.49 76.93
C THR A 3 -18.74 -27.42 76.19
N GLU A 4 -20.05 -27.19 76.37
CA GLU A 4 -21.19 -27.64 75.55
C GLU A 4 -21.33 -26.81 74.23
N PRO A 5 -22.47 -26.79 73.50
CA PRO A 5 -23.11 -27.80 72.64
C PRO A 5 -23.45 -27.21 71.23
N MET A 6 -24.26 -27.91 70.41
CA MET A 6 -25.27 -27.42 69.42
C MET A 6 -25.33 -28.41 68.22
N SER A 7 -26.40 -29.18 68.04
CA SER A 7 -27.70 -28.84 67.43
C SER A 7 -27.62 -28.25 66.03
N VAL A 8 -27.95 -29.06 65.00
CA VAL A 8 -28.43 -28.58 63.70
C VAL A 8 -29.53 -29.53 63.18
N ILE A 9 -30.70 -28.94 62.91
CA ILE A 9 -31.94 -29.53 62.35
C ILE A 9 -31.87 -29.48 60.79
N PRO A 10 -32.62 -30.34 60.06
CA PRO A 10 -32.26 -30.87 58.73
C PRO A 10 -32.94 -30.13 57.56
N THR A 11 -32.42 -30.29 56.33
CA THR A 11 -33.14 -29.88 55.11
C THR A 11 -32.88 -30.79 53.88
N THR A 12 -33.94 -31.51 53.51
CA THR A 12 -34.48 -31.77 52.15
C THR A 12 -33.59 -32.32 51.02
N ARG A 13 -33.92 -33.55 50.59
CA ARG A 13 -33.76 -34.05 49.20
C ARG A 13 -34.70 -33.28 48.25
N PRO A 14 -34.39 -33.20 46.93
CA PRO A 14 -35.04 -34.15 46.03
C PRO A 14 -34.13 -34.70 44.92
N ARG A 15 -34.47 -35.94 44.52
CA ARG A 15 -33.96 -36.66 43.35
C ARG A 15 -34.27 -35.88 42.06
N ARG A 16 -33.28 -35.70 41.19
CA ARG A 16 -33.49 -35.44 39.75
C ARG A 16 -33.01 -36.65 38.95
N LEU A 17 -33.97 -37.46 38.51
CA LEU A 17 -33.85 -38.32 37.34
C LEU A 17 -34.53 -37.61 36.16
N TYR A 18 -34.33 -38.17 34.97
CA TYR A 18 -34.73 -37.78 33.61
C TYR A 18 -33.59 -37.15 32.80
N ARG A 19 -32.94 -37.93 31.92
CA ARG A 19 -33.37 -38.35 30.55
C ARG A 19 -33.47 -37.12 29.63
N VAL A 20 -33.02 -37.08 28.38
CA VAL A 20 -32.32 -37.96 27.42
C VAL A 20 -32.17 -37.07 26.15
N LEU A 21 -31.29 -37.43 25.20
CA LEU A 21 -31.26 -36.95 23.79
C LEU A 21 -30.65 -35.54 23.58
N THR A 22 -29.85 -35.23 22.55
CA THR A 22 -29.64 -35.84 21.24
C THR A 22 -28.33 -35.33 20.64
N TRP A 23 -27.73 -36.15 19.78
CA TRP A 23 -26.51 -35.91 19.02
C TRP A 23 -26.56 -34.63 18.16
N LEU A 24 -25.50 -33.82 18.21
CA LEU A 24 -25.25 -32.78 17.21
C LEU A 24 -24.23 -33.30 16.19
N VAL A 25 -24.72 -33.45 14.96
CA VAL A 25 -24.01 -33.86 13.76
C VAL A 25 -22.93 -32.84 13.41
N ALA A 26 -21.70 -33.32 13.21
CA ALA A 26 -20.61 -32.53 12.64
C ALA A 26 -20.89 -32.25 11.15
N ALA A 27 -21.30 -31.02 10.85
CA ALA A 27 -21.33 -30.53 9.47
C ALA A 27 -19.96 -29.90 9.14
N ALA A 28 -19.07 -30.70 8.56
CA ALA A 28 -17.91 -30.19 7.86
C ALA A 28 -18.38 -29.50 6.58
N VAL A 29 -18.28 -28.17 6.52
CA VAL A 29 -18.37 -27.42 5.27
C VAL A 29 -16.99 -26.85 5.00
N ALA A 30 -16.25 -27.59 4.17
CA ALA A 30 -15.01 -27.14 3.56
C ALA A 30 -15.30 -25.99 2.59
N ILE A 31 -15.38 -24.76 3.10
CA ILE A 31 -15.24 -23.53 2.31
C ILE A 31 -13.92 -22.91 2.71
N GLY A 32 -12.84 -23.38 2.10
CA GLY A 32 -11.52 -22.89 2.49
C GLY A 32 -10.46 -23.41 1.56
N MET A 33 -10.54 -23.08 0.26
CA MET A 33 -9.38 -23.16 -0.64
C MET A 33 -9.56 -22.52 -2.03
N SER A 34 -10.63 -21.75 -2.30
CA SER A 34 -10.84 -21.13 -3.64
C SER A 34 -10.53 -19.63 -3.73
N TYR A 35 -10.34 -18.93 -2.60
CA TYR A 35 -10.15 -17.46 -2.63
C TYR A 35 -8.71 -17.01 -2.94
N ALA A 36 -7.75 -17.92 -2.99
CA ALA A 36 -6.35 -17.55 -3.24
C ALA A 36 -5.99 -17.39 -4.74
N ARG A 37 -6.84 -17.83 -5.68
CA ARG A 37 -6.54 -17.77 -7.13
C ARG A 37 -7.41 -16.81 -7.95
N ALA A 38 -8.34 -16.08 -7.32
CA ALA A 38 -9.17 -15.08 -7.99
C ALA A 38 -8.59 -13.65 -7.92
N ALA A 39 -7.59 -13.41 -7.08
CA ALA A 39 -6.98 -12.09 -6.88
C ALA A 39 -6.07 -11.65 -8.04
N ASP A 40 -5.55 -12.59 -8.84
CA ASP A 40 -4.62 -12.25 -9.93
C ASP A 40 -5.35 -11.73 -11.20
N ASN A 41 -6.66 -12.01 -11.36
CA ASN A 41 -7.45 -11.54 -12.51
C ASN A 41 -8.29 -10.27 -12.22
N THR A 42 -8.10 -9.62 -11.05
CA THR A 42 -8.92 -8.47 -10.63
C THR A 42 -8.15 -7.17 -10.38
N ALA A 43 -6.81 -7.21 -10.33
CA ALA A 43 -6.03 -6.00 -10.17
C ALA A 43 -6.10 -5.13 -11.45
N PRO A 44 -6.28 -3.80 -11.33
CA PRO A 44 -6.18 -2.90 -12.48
C PRO A 44 -4.77 -2.93 -13.06
N THR A 45 -4.66 -2.49 -14.32
CA THR A 45 -3.34 -2.36 -14.95
C THR A 45 -2.60 -1.17 -14.37
N CYS A 46 -1.27 -1.20 -14.36
CA CYS A 46 -0.52 -0.03 -13.89
C CYS A 46 -0.71 1.20 -14.78
N THR A 47 -1.06 1.03 -16.06
CA THR A 47 -1.51 2.13 -16.93
C THR A 47 -2.82 2.73 -16.45
N ALA A 48 -3.81 1.89 -16.09
CA ALA A 48 -5.10 2.36 -15.58
C ALA A 48 -4.93 3.08 -14.24
N GLU A 49 -4.01 2.60 -13.39
CA GLU A 49 -3.67 3.26 -12.14
C GLU A 49 -3.01 4.63 -12.35
N ALA A 50 -2.05 4.73 -13.28
CA ALA A 50 -1.45 6.01 -13.63
C ALA A 50 -2.50 7.01 -14.15
N GLU A 51 -3.44 6.56 -14.98
CA GLU A 51 -4.55 7.40 -15.46
C GLU A 51 -5.50 7.85 -14.32
N ARG A 52 -5.81 6.94 -13.39
CA ARG A 52 -6.59 7.28 -12.19
C ARG A 52 -5.88 8.35 -11.36
N ILE A 53 -4.57 8.20 -11.10
CA ILE A 53 -3.78 9.19 -10.37
C ILE A 53 -3.80 10.53 -11.09
N ARG A 54 -3.62 10.55 -12.41
CA ARG A 54 -3.69 11.78 -13.22
C ARG A 54 -5.05 12.47 -13.07
N SER A 55 -6.14 11.71 -13.11
CA SER A 55 -7.48 12.24 -12.91
C SER A 55 -7.68 12.81 -11.50
N GLU A 56 -7.19 12.13 -10.46
CA GLU A 56 -7.30 12.61 -9.08
C GLU A 56 -6.47 13.87 -8.83
N LEU A 57 -5.27 13.99 -9.42
CA LEU A 57 -4.49 15.22 -9.40
C LEU A 57 -5.30 16.38 -10.02
N GLY A 58 -5.91 16.15 -11.19
CA GLY A 58 -6.71 17.15 -11.88
C GLY A 58 -7.96 17.58 -11.12
N LYS A 59 -8.65 16.67 -10.43
CA LYS A 59 -9.82 16.99 -9.58
C LYS A 59 -9.47 17.88 -8.38
N GLN A 60 -8.20 17.86 -7.96
CA GLN A 60 -7.70 18.63 -6.83
C GLN A 60 -6.92 19.88 -7.27
N ASP A 61 -6.99 20.25 -8.55
CA ASP A 61 -6.25 21.37 -9.15
C ASP A 61 -4.74 21.34 -8.87
N LEU A 62 -4.17 20.12 -8.76
CA LEU A 62 -2.74 19.91 -8.56
C LEU A 62 -2.00 19.81 -9.90
N PRO A 63 -0.67 20.05 -9.92
CA PRO A 63 0.15 19.77 -11.09
C PRO A 63 -0.09 18.36 -11.63
N THR A 64 -0.36 18.25 -12.92
CA THR A 64 -0.59 16.99 -13.63
C THR A 64 0.63 16.59 -14.45
N PHE A 65 0.58 15.42 -15.07
CA PHE A 65 1.62 14.89 -15.94
C PHE A 65 1.08 14.51 -17.32
N ASN A 66 1.94 14.59 -18.33
CA ASN A 66 1.61 14.24 -19.70
C ASN A 66 1.55 12.72 -19.91
N GLU A 67 1.16 12.29 -21.11
CA GLU A 67 1.03 10.87 -21.46
C GLU A 67 2.33 10.09 -21.29
N GLN A 68 3.48 10.65 -21.69
CA GLN A 68 4.78 10.00 -21.57
C GLN A 68 5.17 9.76 -20.10
N ALA A 69 5.01 10.77 -19.25
CA ALA A 69 5.24 10.65 -17.81
C ALA A 69 4.27 9.64 -17.17
N GLY A 70 3.03 9.56 -17.67
CA GLY A 70 2.06 8.54 -17.26
C GLY A 70 2.51 7.12 -17.61
N GLY A 71 3.07 6.93 -18.81
CA GLY A 71 3.70 5.66 -19.20
C GLY A 71 4.86 5.27 -18.29
N TYR A 72 5.77 6.19 -17.99
CA TYR A 72 6.88 5.93 -17.06
C TYR A 72 6.40 5.67 -15.63
N LEU A 73 5.35 6.34 -15.16
CA LEU A 73 4.75 6.04 -13.86
C LEU A 73 4.19 4.62 -13.84
N ALA A 74 3.48 4.20 -14.89
CA ALA A 74 2.94 2.85 -15.01
C ALA A 74 4.06 1.78 -14.97
N ASP A 75 5.13 1.98 -15.73
CA ASP A 75 6.31 1.09 -15.71
C ASP A 75 6.95 1.03 -14.32
N THR A 76 7.06 2.18 -13.66
CA THR A 76 7.64 2.29 -12.31
C THR A 76 6.78 1.56 -11.28
N LEU A 77 5.46 1.75 -11.30
CA LEU A 77 4.53 1.03 -10.43
C LEU A 77 4.62 -0.48 -10.68
N ASN A 78 4.65 -0.92 -11.94
CA ASN A 78 4.79 -2.33 -12.27
C ASN A 78 6.10 -2.92 -11.72
N GLN A 79 7.22 -2.24 -11.92
CA GLN A 79 8.54 -2.68 -11.44
C GLN A 79 8.58 -2.75 -9.90
N LEU A 80 8.02 -1.76 -9.22
CA LEU A 80 7.96 -1.71 -7.76
C LEU A 80 7.05 -2.81 -7.19
N TYR A 81 5.85 -3.01 -7.75
CA TYR A 81 4.95 -4.06 -7.28
C TYR A 81 5.46 -5.48 -7.59
N ALA A 82 6.19 -5.67 -8.70
CA ALA A 82 6.70 -6.98 -9.10
C ALA A 82 8.03 -7.33 -8.40
N TYR A 83 8.93 -6.35 -8.23
CA TYR A 83 10.32 -6.59 -7.84
C TYR A 83 10.81 -5.75 -6.67
N GLY A 84 10.04 -4.75 -6.23
CA GLY A 84 10.44 -3.85 -5.15
C GLY A 84 11.58 -2.89 -5.50
N THR A 85 11.90 -2.72 -6.79
CA THR A 85 13.02 -1.91 -7.27
C THR A 85 12.57 -0.86 -8.27
N LEU A 86 13.21 0.32 -8.26
CA LEU A 86 13.00 1.32 -9.29
C LEU A 86 13.56 0.85 -10.66
N PRO A 87 12.93 1.25 -11.79
CA PRO A 87 13.51 1.05 -13.11
C PRO A 87 14.87 1.76 -13.27
N ASN A 88 15.73 1.24 -14.15
CA ASN A 88 17.09 1.75 -14.39
C ASN A 88 17.18 3.23 -14.85
N ARG A 89 16.05 3.86 -15.22
CA ARG A 89 16.00 5.28 -15.57
C ARG A 89 16.25 6.19 -14.35
N TYR A 90 16.03 5.67 -13.14
CA TYR A 90 16.19 6.44 -11.91
C TYR A 90 17.63 6.53 -11.46
N VAL A 91 17.98 7.69 -10.91
CA VAL A 91 19.31 8.03 -10.42
C VAL A 91 19.14 8.70 -9.06
N PRO A 92 19.87 8.30 -8.01
CA PRO A 92 19.87 9.04 -6.77
C PRO A 92 20.34 10.48 -7.01
N GLU A 93 19.74 11.45 -6.32
CA GLU A 93 20.01 12.88 -6.49
C GLU A 93 21.51 13.20 -6.36
N ARG A 94 22.17 12.59 -5.38
CA ARG A 94 23.63 12.73 -5.16
C ARG A 94 24.51 12.27 -6.33
N GLN A 95 23.98 11.42 -7.21
CA GLN A 95 24.68 10.89 -8.38
C GLN A 95 24.25 11.56 -9.69
N ALA A 96 23.16 12.34 -9.67
CA ALA A 96 22.60 12.96 -10.85
C ALA A 96 23.44 14.14 -11.37
N ASN A 97 24.33 14.71 -10.54
CA ASN A 97 25.08 15.94 -10.82
C ASN A 97 24.16 17.05 -11.38
N TRP A 98 22.97 17.18 -10.78
CA TRP A 98 21.94 18.12 -11.19
C TRP A 98 21.58 19.00 -9.99
N GLU A 99 21.97 20.27 -10.07
CA GLU A 99 21.68 21.24 -9.00
C GLU A 99 20.17 21.46 -8.82
N PRO A 100 19.67 21.51 -7.57
CA PRO A 100 18.27 21.83 -7.29
C PRO A 100 17.86 23.18 -7.92
N GLY A 101 16.73 23.19 -8.63
CA GLY A 101 16.20 24.37 -9.30
C GLY A 101 16.85 24.69 -10.67
N ALA A 102 17.95 24.03 -11.03
CA ALA A 102 18.56 24.19 -12.35
C ALA A 102 17.75 23.46 -13.44
N SER A 103 17.94 23.88 -14.69
CA SER A 103 17.40 23.15 -15.85
C SER A 103 18.03 21.76 -15.96
N ARG A 104 17.30 20.81 -16.55
CA ARG A 104 17.77 19.42 -16.70
C ARG A 104 19.06 19.37 -17.53
N PRO A 105 20.15 18.80 -17.01
CA PRO A 105 21.38 18.64 -17.78
C PRO A 105 21.24 17.54 -18.84
N VAL A 106 22.04 17.63 -19.91
CA VAL A 106 22.01 16.67 -21.03
C VAL A 106 22.18 15.21 -20.56
N MET A 107 23.03 14.98 -19.57
CA MET A 107 23.30 13.64 -19.01
C MET A 107 22.10 13.03 -18.26
N MET A 108 21.09 13.85 -17.91
CA MET A 108 19.84 13.44 -17.27
C MET A 108 18.66 13.37 -18.25
N GLN A 109 18.90 13.56 -19.56
CA GLN A 109 17.86 13.31 -20.57
C GLN A 109 17.41 11.84 -20.51
N LYS A 110 16.10 11.64 -20.51
CA LYS A 110 15.41 10.33 -20.35
C LYS A 110 15.63 9.64 -18.99
N ARG A 111 16.40 10.24 -18.08
CA ARG A 111 16.60 9.76 -16.71
C ARG A 111 15.71 10.54 -15.75
N SER A 112 15.62 10.12 -14.49
CA SER A 112 14.81 10.78 -13.47
C SER A 112 15.49 10.66 -12.11
N ILE A 113 15.22 11.57 -11.18
CA ILE A 113 15.73 11.43 -9.81
C ILE A 113 14.85 10.46 -9.04
N GLY A 114 15.45 9.57 -8.25
CA GLY A 114 14.71 8.66 -7.37
C GLY A 114 15.60 7.71 -6.58
N GLY A 115 15.04 7.17 -5.51
CA GLY A 115 15.77 6.33 -4.54
C GLY A 115 16.23 7.10 -3.30
N ASP A 116 16.05 8.42 -3.29
CA ASP A 116 16.41 9.27 -2.16
C ASP A 116 15.33 9.23 -1.07
N ALA A 117 15.75 9.55 0.16
CA ALA A 117 14.85 9.58 1.30
C ALA A 117 13.73 10.62 1.10
N TRP A 118 12.53 10.27 1.55
CA TRP A 118 11.43 11.20 1.73
C TRP A 118 11.44 11.76 3.16
N VAL A 119 10.67 12.85 3.40
CA VAL A 119 10.62 13.55 4.69
C VAL A 119 10.23 12.62 5.84
N GLN A 120 9.36 11.64 5.57
CA GLN A 120 8.94 10.66 6.55
C GLN A 120 9.92 9.49 6.59
N ALA A 121 10.33 9.11 7.81
CA ALA A 121 11.28 8.02 8.01
C ALA A 121 10.78 6.70 7.39
N GLY A 122 11.68 5.99 6.72
CA GLY A 122 11.39 4.70 6.07
C GLY A 122 10.70 4.81 4.71
N LEU A 123 10.46 6.02 4.20
CA LEU A 123 9.95 6.26 2.86
C LEU A 123 11.03 6.82 1.93
N LEU A 124 10.91 6.46 0.67
CA LEU A 124 11.73 6.90 -0.44
C LEU A 124 10.86 7.63 -1.46
N GLN A 125 11.48 8.46 -2.28
CA GLN A 125 10.81 9.20 -3.35
C GLN A 125 11.38 8.88 -4.73
N ALA A 126 10.53 9.04 -5.73
CA ALA A 126 10.90 9.02 -7.15
C ALA A 126 10.16 10.14 -7.87
N ASP A 127 10.85 10.89 -8.71
CA ASP A 127 10.25 11.92 -9.54
C ASP A 127 9.28 11.29 -10.57
N ILE A 128 8.17 11.99 -10.82
CA ILE A 128 7.24 11.69 -11.91
C ILE A 128 7.43 12.76 -12.98
N ASP A 129 8.08 12.37 -14.08
CA ASP A 129 8.41 13.26 -15.19
C ASP A 129 8.52 12.51 -16.52
N ASP A 130 8.61 13.26 -17.61
CA ASP A 130 8.80 12.77 -18.97
C ASP A 130 10.29 12.55 -19.34
N GLY A 131 11.22 12.82 -18.42
CA GLY A 131 12.66 12.76 -18.66
C GLY A 131 13.22 13.82 -19.63
N LEU A 132 12.40 14.76 -20.11
CA LEU A 132 12.79 15.78 -21.10
C LEU A 132 12.66 17.19 -20.54
N SER A 133 11.60 17.43 -19.78
CA SER A 133 11.24 18.72 -19.19
C SER A 133 12.06 19.02 -17.93
N LYS A 134 11.96 20.27 -17.45
CA LYS A 134 12.47 20.66 -16.13
C LYS A 134 11.89 19.76 -15.04
N ARG A 135 12.61 19.61 -13.93
CA ARG A 135 12.14 18.80 -12.78
C ARG A 135 10.80 19.34 -12.27
N GLY A 136 9.77 18.51 -12.34
CA GLY A 136 8.45 18.83 -11.81
C GLY A 136 8.37 18.66 -10.30
N PRO A 137 7.28 19.11 -9.66
CA PRO A 137 7.06 18.93 -8.22
C PRO A 137 6.51 17.55 -7.86
N LEU A 138 6.09 16.74 -8.83
CA LEU A 138 5.42 15.46 -8.58
C LEU A 138 6.38 14.38 -8.09
N ARG A 139 5.94 13.64 -7.08
CA ARG A 139 6.69 12.55 -6.45
C ARG A 139 5.80 11.32 -6.27
N LEU A 140 6.34 10.16 -6.65
CA LEU A 140 5.88 8.87 -6.15
C LEU A 140 6.62 8.59 -4.83
N VAL A 141 5.87 8.30 -3.77
CA VAL A 141 6.41 7.92 -2.48
C VAL A 141 6.17 6.43 -2.26
N TYR A 142 7.22 5.72 -1.85
CA TYR A 142 7.20 4.28 -1.67
C TYR A 142 8.04 3.88 -0.44
N ALA A 143 7.75 2.72 0.15
CA ALA A 143 8.47 2.22 1.31
C ALA A 143 9.83 1.63 0.90
N GLN A 144 10.75 1.48 1.85
CA GLN A 144 12.08 0.85 1.63
C GLN A 144 12.00 -0.59 1.11
N ASP A 145 10.89 -1.30 1.35
CA ASP A 145 10.63 -2.62 0.78
C ASP A 145 10.08 -2.58 -0.67
N GLY A 146 10.06 -1.39 -1.27
CA GLY A 146 9.64 -1.16 -2.64
C GLY A 146 8.14 -0.99 -2.83
N LYS A 147 7.31 -1.01 -1.76
CA LYS A 147 5.85 -0.87 -1.91
C LYS A 147 5.44 0.59 -2.17
N PRO A 148 4.83 0.91 -3.32
CA PRO A 148 4.22 2.22 -3.57
C PRO A 148 3.17 2.55 -2.50
N GLN A 149 3.17 3.78 -2.02
CA GLN A 149 2.24 4.27 -0.99
C GLN A 149 1.27 5.31 -1.57
N TYR A 150 1.80 6.38 -2.16
CA TYR A 150 1.00 7.48 -2.68
C TYR A 150 1.80 8.36 -3.65
N VAL A 151 1.08 9.17 -4.43
CA VAL A 151 1.63 10.27 -5.22
C VAL A 151 1.32 11.60 -4.53
N THR A 152 2.27 12.53 -4.53
CA THR A 152 2.10 13.87 -3.96
C THR A 152 2.95 14.89 -4.71
N THR A 153 2.98 16.13 -4.23
CA THR A 153 3.85 17.19 -4.70
C THR A 153 4.85 17.62 -3.62
N THR A 154 5.91 18.35 -4.00
CA THR A 154 6.86 18.93 -3.05
C THR A 154 6.31 20.12 -2.26
N ALA A 155 5.06 20.54 -2.48
CA ALA A 155 4.46 21.63 -1.70
C ALA A 155 4.21 21.18 -0.25
N ALA A 156 4.36 22.11 0.70
CA ALA A 156 4.05 21.84 2.10
C ALA A 156 2.57 21.47 2.25
N ASN A 157 2.29 20.44 3.05
CA ASN A 157 0.93 19.92 3.28
C ASN A 157 0.18 19.52 1.99
N ALA A 158 0.90 19.13 0.94
CA ALA A 158 0.29 18.68 -0.30
C ALA A 158 -0.62 17.44 -0.05
N PRO A 159 -1.78 17.36 -0.72
CA PRO A 159 -2.58 16.16 -0.71
C PRO A 159 -1.78 14.92 -1.14
N GLN A 160 -2.17 13.77 -0.59
CA GLN A 160 -1.61 12.47 -0.93
C GLN A 160 -2.66 11.67 -1.68
N ILE A 161 -2.33 11.21 -2.87
CA ILE A 161 -3.20 10.35 -3.69
C ILE A 161 -2.69 8.92 -3.51
N PRO A 162 -3.39 8.06 -2.74
CA PRO A 162 -2.94 6.71 -2.48
C PRO A 162 -2.78 5.91 -3.78
N THR A 163 -1.74 5.10 -3.86
CA THR A 163 -1.56 4.16 -4.98
C THR A 163 -2.38 2.89 -4.75
N GLN A 164 -3.01 2.37 -5.80
CA GLN A 164 -3.68 1.08 -5.80
C GLN A 164 -2.75 0.01 -6.37
N ARG A 165 -2.79 -1.19 -5.79
CA ARG A 165 -2.02 -2.32 -6.31
C ARG A 165 -2.46 -2.62 -7.74
N CYS A 166 -1.49 -2.67 -8.63
CA CYS A 166 -1.68 -2.93 -10.05
C CYS A 166 -0.66 -3.97 -10.54
N ALA A 167 -0.87 -4.50 -11.74
CA ALA A 167 0.07 -5.38 -12.42
C ALA A 167 0.25 -4.97 -13.89
N GLY A 168 1.36 -5.39 -14.50
CA GLY A 168 1.58 -5.29 -15.93
C GLY A 168 0.52 -6.09 -16.71
N LYS A 169 0.12 -5.57 -17.87
CA LYS A 169 -0.65 -6.32 -18.88
C LYS A 169 0.29 -6.89 -19.92
#